data_AF-A0A5N6RYJ7-F1
#
_entry.id   AF-A0A5N6RYJ7-F1
#
_cell.length_a   1.000
_cell.length_b   1.000
_cell.length_c   1.000
_cell.angle_alpha   90.00
_cell.angle_beta   90.00
_cell.angle_gamma   90.00
#
_symmetry.space_group_name_H-M   'P 1'
#
loop_
_entity.id
_entity.type
_entity.pdbx_description
1 polymer ?
#
loop_
_entity_poly.entity_id
_entity_poly.type
_entity_poly.pdbx_seq_one_letter_code
_entity_poly.pdbx_strand_id
1 'polypeptide(L)' 'MTPLLACETADAEILWHIAREAPELRRWLVANPHADALLLEYVAQSGGPGVNEAFEVFFESTEHKE' A
#
# COMPACT_ATOMS: atom_id res chain seq x y z
N MET A 1 -10.40 -10.28 0.14
CA MET A 1 -9.04 -10.16 -0.46
C MET A 1 -8.01 -10.62 0.55
N THR A 2 -6.78 -10.90 0.14
CA THR A 2 -5.70 -11.38 1.02
C THR A 2 -4.49 -10.44 0.97
N PRO A 3 -3.60 -10.44 1.99
CA PRO A 3 -2.34 -9.70 1.96
C PRO A 3 -1.48 -10.01 0.73
N LEU A 4 -1.36 -11.29 0.36
CA LEU A 4 -0.59 -11.72 -0.80
C LEU A 4 -1.11 -11.07 -2.10
N LEU A 5 -2.44 -11.09 -2.30
CA LEU A 5 -3.06 -10.43 -3.44
C LEU A 5 -2.79 -8.93 -3.44
N ALA A 6 -2.87 -8.28 -2.29
CA ALA A 6 -2.63 -6.84 -2.15
C ALA A 6 -1.18 -6.46 -2.47
N CYS A 7 -0.19 -7.32 -2.20
CA CYS A 7 1.22 -7.09 -2.52
C CYS A 7 1.61 -7.39 -3.97
N GLU A 8 0.95 -8.35 -4.63
CA GLU A 8 1.41 -8.90 -5.91
C GLU A 8 0.56 -8.49 -7.12
N THR A 9 -0.70 -8.09 -6.91
CA THR A 9 -1.57 -7.76 -8.03
C THR A 9 -1.07 -6.51 -8.78
N ALA A 10 -1.02 -6.59 -10.10
CA ALA A 10 -0.75 -5.46 -11.00
C ALA A 10 -2.05 -4.81 -11.53
N ASP A 11 -3.21 -5.34 -11.14
CA ASP A 11 -4.50 -4.83 -11.59
C ASP A 11 -4.91 -3.59 -10.78
N ALA A 12 -4.93 -2.44 -11.45
CA ALA A 12 -5.27 -1.15 -10.86
C ALA A 12 -6.68 -1.12 -10.25
N GLU A 13 -7.67 -1.80 -10.84
CA GLU A 13 -9.02 -1.81 -10.29
C GLU A 13 -9.05 -2.58 -8.96
N ILE A 14 -8.33 -3.69 -8.89
CA ILE A 14 -8.20 -4.47 -7.65
C ILE A 14 -7.48 -3.65 -6.58
N LEU A 15 -6.39 -2.95 -6.93
CA LEU A 15 -5.66 -2.08 -6.01
C LEU A 15 -6.54 -1.00 -5.41
N TRP A 16 -7.28 -0.28 -6.24
CA TRP A 16 -8.21 0.77 -5.80
C TRP A 16 -9.39 0.21 -5.00
N HIS A 17 -9.88 -0.97 -5.35
CA HIS A 17 -10.91 -1.64 -4.57
C HIS A 17 -10.41 -1.98 -3.16
N ILE A 18 -9.20 -2.53 -3.03
CA ILE A 18 -8.58 -2.79 -1.71
C ILE A 18 -8.43 -1.49 -0.93
N ALA A 19 -7.92 -0.43 -1.55
CA ALA A 19 -7.71 0.85 -0.89
C ALA A 19 -9.02 1.42 -0.31
N ARG A 20 -10.14 1.27 -1.02
CA ARG A 20 -11.43 1.83 -0.59
C ARG A 20 -12.17 0.94 0.40
N GLU A 21 -12.21 -0.36 0.14
CA GLU A 21 -13.15 -1.28 0.79
C GLU A 21 -12.50 -2.19 1.84
N ALA A 22 -11.17 -2.27 1.92
CA ALA A 22 -10.45 -3.17 2.85
C ALA A 22 -9.36 -2.43 3.66
N PRO A 23 -9.72 -1.63 4.68
CA PRO A 23 -8.77 -0.88 5.51
C PRO A 23 -7.65 -1.74 6.12
N GLU A 24 -7.96 -2.96 6.53
CA GLU A 24 -7.02 -3.93 7.11
C GLU A 24 -5.94 -4.42 6.14
N LEU A 25 -6.15 -4.22 4.83
CA LEU A 25 -5.22 -4.63 3.80
C LEU A 25 -4.35 -3.48 3.25
N ARG A 26 -4.70 -2.22 3.54
CA ARG A 26 -4.02 -1.04 2.99
C ARG A 26 -2.52 -1.00 3.25
N ARG A 27 -2.06 -1.46 4.42
CA ARG A 27 -0.62 -1.54 4.74
C ARG A 27 0.18 -2.39 3.75
N TRP A 28 -0.46 -3.36 3.10
CA TRP A 28 0.18 -4.23 2.11
C TRP A 28 0.28 -3.56 0.74
N LEU A 29 -0.60 -2.60 0.43
CA LEU A 29 -0.50 -1.78 -0.80
C LEU A 29 0.78 -0.94 -0.81
N VAL A 30 1.27 -0.52 0.36
CA VAL A 30 2.54 0.22 0.49
C VAL A 30 3.73 -0.61 0.00
N ALA A 31 3.67 -1.92 0.17
CA ALA A 31 4.72 -2.84 -0.28
C ALA A 31 4.52 -3.34 -1.72
N ASN A 32 3.43 -2.96 -2.40
CA ASN A 32 3.15 -3.42 -3.75
C ASN A 32 3.94 -2.59 -4.78
N PRO A 33 4.82 -3.19 -5.60
CA PRO A 33 5.63 -2.47 -6.58
C PRO A 33 4.83 -1.86 -7.75
N HIS A 34 3.58 -2.27 -7.92
CA HIS A 34 2.64 -1.75 -8.92
C HIS A 34 1.72 -0.65 -8.35
N ALA A 35 1.81 -0.35 -7.06
CA ALA A 35 1.09 0.78 -6.48
C ALA A 35 1.69 2.11 -6.98
N ASP A 36 0.87 2.89 -7.68
CA ASP A 36 1.29 4.22 -8.14
C ASP A 36 1.24 5.26 -7.01
N ALA A 37 1.84 6.43 -7.27
CA ALA A 37 1.93 7.50 -6.29
C ALA A 37 0.55 7.99 -5.82
N LEU A 38 -0.46 8.02 -6.71
CA LEU A 38 -1.80 8.50 -6.38
C LEU A 38 -2.51 7.54 -5.41
N LEU A 39 -2.36 6.24 -5.65
CA LEU A 39 -2.88 5.20 -4.77
C LEU A 39 -2.20 5.25 -3.40
N LEU A 40 -0.86 5.38 -3.37
CA LEU A 40 -0.11 5.47 -2.11
C LEU A 40 -0.47 6.72 -1.32
N GLU A 41 -0.63 7.86 -1.99
CA GLU A 41 -1.10 9.10 -1.37
C GLU A 41 -2.50 8.92 -0.76
N TYR A 42 -3.43 8.31 -1.51
CA TYR A 42 -4.77 8.02 -0.98
C TYR A 42 -4.71 7.10 0.25
N VAL A 43 -3.87 6.07 0.23
CA VAL A 43 -3.68 5.14 1.37
C VAL A 43 -3.11 5.88 2.58
N ALA A 44 -2.13 6.76 2.40
CA ALA A 44 -1.56 7.57 3.47
C ALA A 44 -2.61 8.49 4.12
N GLN A 45 -3.45 9.13 3.31
CA GLN A 45 -4.53 10.01 3.80
C GLN A 45 -5.68 9.24 4.47
N SER A 46 -6.05 8.09 3.90
CA SER A 46 -7.17 7.28 4.38
C SER A 46 -6.81 6.43 5.61
N GLY A 47 -5.52 6.22 5.85
CA GLY A 47 -5.00 5.45 6.96
C GLY A 47 -5.48 3.99 6.97
N GLY A 48 -5.29 3.32 8.11
CA GLY A 48 -5.67 1.93 8.31
C GLY A 48 -4.73 1.26 9.32
N PRO A 49 -5.07 0.06 9.82
CA PRO A 49 -4.21 -0.64 10.76
C PRO A 49 -2.82 -0.90 10.15
N GLY A 50 -1.77 -0.37 10.78
CA GLY A 50 -0.38 -0.59 10.36
C GLY A 50 0.08 0.20 9.14
N VAL A 51 -0.71 1.17 8.63
CA VAL A 51 -0.37 1.94 7.43
C VAL A 51 0.80 2.89 7.69
N ASN A 52 0.82 3.58 8.83
CA ASN A 52 1.90 4.51 9.16
C ASN A 52 3.23 3.77 9.29
N GLU A 53 3.23 2.66 10.02
CA GLU A 53 4.41 1.81 10.22
C GLU A 53 4.89 1.21 8.88
N ALA A 54 3.97 0.88 7.97
CA ALA A 54 4.34 0.41 6.64
C ALA A 54 5.03 1.50 5.80
N PHE A 55 4.56 2.75 5.88
CA PHE A 55 5.21 3.88 5.22
C PHE A 55 6.58 4.21 5.84
N GLU A 56 6.71 4.16 7.16
CA GLU A 56 8.01 4.34 7.83
C GLU A 56 9.05 3.33 7.31
N VAL A 57 8.70 2.04 7.30
CA VAL A 57 9.58 0.98 6.76
C VAL A 57 9.85 1.20 5.27
N PHE A 58 8.85 1.59 4.48
CA PHE A 58 9.03 1.89 3.07
C PHE A 58 10.04 3.01 2.86
N PHE A 59 9.91 4.13 3.57
CA PHE A 59 10.83 5.25 3.46
C PHE A 59 12.24 4.88 3.94
N GLU A 60 12.38 4.19 5.07
CA GLU A 60 13.67 3.68 5.53
C GLU A 60 14.35 2.81 4.46
N SER A 61 13.58 1.96 3.76
CA SER A 61 14.11 1.11 2.71
C SER A 61 14.48 1.86 1.42
N THR A 62 13.86 3.01 1.14
CA THR A 62 14.21 3.86 -0.01
C THR A 62 15.39 4.78 0.28
N GLU A 63 15.54 5.28 1.51
CA GLU A 63 16.61 6.18 1.93
C GLU A 63 17.98 5.46 2.00
N HIS A 64 17.99 4.13 2.21
CA HIS A 64 19.22 3.31 2.18
C HIS A 64 19.73 2.99 0.76
N LYS A 65 19.09 3.50 -0.28
CA LYS A 65 19.42 3.22 -1.68
C LYS A 65 20.16 4.37 -2.38
N GLU A 66 20.87 5.20 -1.61
CA GLU A 66 21.80 6.22 -2.09
C GLU A 66 23.28 5.81 -1.91
#